data_AF-A0A485BJ19-F1
#
_entry.id   AF-A0A485BJ19-F1
#
_cell.length_a   1.000
_cell.length_b   1.000
_cell.length_c   1.000
_cell.angle_alpha   90.00
_cell.angle_beta   90.00
_cell.angle_gamma   90.00
#
_symmetry.space_group_name_H-M   'P 1'
#
loop_
_entity.id
_entity.type
_entity.pdbx_description
1 polymer ?
#
loop_
_entity_poly.entity_id
_entity_poly.type
_entity_poly.pdbx_seq_one_letter_code
_entity_poly.pdbx_strand_id
1 'polypeptide(L)'
;MALVREQLQWPYPPFEIPADVYAAWDATEQGAKVQQEWDALFAEYAQQWPELAAEFTRRMKGELPATWAENMQQYVRDLQANPAALATRQVSQKCLNHFAGLLPELMGGSADLSSVQPDSSPEIR
;
A
#
# COMPACT_ATOMS: atom_id res chain seq x y z
N MET A 1 -38.31 -13.37 -9.06
CA MET A 1 -37.82 -12.00 -9.36
C MET A 1 -38.96 -11.03 -9.72
N ALA A 2 -40.05 -11.47 -10.35
CA ALA A 2 -41.20 -10.59 -10.67
C ALA A 2 -41.86 -9.94 -9.42
N LEU A 3 -42.14 -10.73 -8.37
CA LEU A 3 -42.70 -10.24 -7.10
C LEU A 3 -41.87 -9.14 -6.43
N VAL A 4 -40.54 -9.18 -6.57
CA VAL A 4 -39.65 -8.17 -5.96
C VAL A 4 -39.70 -6.85 -6.71
N ARG A 5 -39.79 -6.89 -8.06
CA ARG A 5 -39.92 -5.67 -8.88
C ARG A 5 -41.26 -4.98 -8.69
N GLU A 6 -42.32 -5.76 -8.52
CA GLU A 6 -43.67 -5.25 -8.24
C GLU A 6 -43.73 -4.54 -6.87
N GLN A 7 -43.14 -5.12 -5.83
CA GLN A 7 -43.06 -4.49 -4.51
C GLN A 7 -42.19 -3.23 -4.49
N LEU A 8 -41.09 -3.20 -5.26
CA LEU A 8 -40.19 -2.04 -5.37
C LEU A 8 -40.67 -1.00 -6.37
N GLN A 9 -41.80 -1.23 -7.05
CA GLN A 9 -42.33 -0.37 -8.11
C GLN A 9 -41.25 -0.04 -9.16
N TRP A 10 -40.43 -1.03 -9.52
CA TRP A 10 -39.32 -0.90 -10.48
C TRP A 10 -39.72 -1.55 -11.82
N PRO A 11 -40.28 -0.77 -12.77
CA PRO A 11 -40.83 -1.31 -14.02
C PRO A 11 -39.76 -1.64 -15.07
N TYR A 12 -38.49 -1.34 -14.81
CA TYR A 12 -37.43 -1.49 -15.80
C TYR A 12 -36.96 -2.96 -15.93
N PRO A 13 -36.69 -3.45 -17.15
CA PRO A 13 -36.13 -4.77 -17.39
C PRO A 13 -34.70 -4.90 -16.83
N PRO A 14 -34.14 -6.13 -16.77
CA PRO A 14 -32.76 -6.33 -16.33
C PRO A 14 -31.78 -5.42 -17.09
N PHE A 15 -30.90 -4.74 -16.34
CA PHE A 15 -29.87 -3.83 -16.86
C PHE A 15 -30.38 -2.55 -17.53
N GLU A 16 -31.68 -2.26 -17.47
CA GLU A 16 -32.20 -0.94 -17.84
C GLU A 16 -32.29 -0.07 -16.60
N ILE A 17 -31.56 1.04 -16.61
CA ILE A 17 -31.54 2.05 -15.55
C ILE A 17 -32.01 3.36 -16.19
N PRO A 18 -33.01 4.03 -15.62
CA PRO A 18 -33.54 5.26 -16.19
C PRO A 18 -32.56 6.43 -16.02
N ALA A 19 -32.73 7.45 -16.88
CA ALA A 19 -31.79 8.57 -16.98
C ALA A 19 -31.73 9.44 -15.71
N ASP A 20 -32.83 9.57 -14.98
CA ASP A 20 -32.89 10.28 -13.70
C ASP A 20 -32.07 9.59 -12.61
N VAL A 21 -32.14 8.25 -12.54
CA VAL A 21 -31.30 7.45 -11.64
C VAL A 21 -29.84 7.56 -12.07
N TYR A 22 -29.52 7.46 -13.36
CA TYR A 22 -28.13 7.69 -13.80
C TYR A 22 -27.62 9.09 -13.42
N ALA A 23 -28.40 10.14 -13.68
CA ALA A 23 -28.02 11.51 -13.35
C ALA A 23 -27.87 11.73 -11.84
N ALA A 24 -28.70 11.09 -11.01
CA ALA A 24 -28.59 11.17 -9.56
C ALA A 24 -27.36 10.45 -8.99
N TRP A 25 -26.83 9.46 -9.72
CA TRP A 25 -25.66 8.67 -9.32
C TRP A 25 -24.37 9.07 -10.06
N ASP A 26 -24.46 9.91 -11.08
CA ASP A 26 -23.31 10.38 -11.83
C ASP A 26 -22.44 11.28 -10.94
N ALA A 27 -21.27 10.77 -10.60
CA ALA A 27 -20.26 11.45 -9.80
C ALA A 27 -19.05 11.86 -10.63
N THR A 28 -19.13 11.82 -11.97
CA THR A 28 -17.98 12.11 -12.84
C THR A 28 -17.48 13.54 -12.69
N GLU A 29 -18.36 14.54 -12.77
CA GLU A 29 -17.99 15.95 -12.63
C GLU A 29 -17.47 16.25 -11.22
N GLN A 30 -18.19 15.79 -10.19
CA GLN A 30 -17.79 15.97 -8.79
C GLN A 30 -16.45 15.27 -8.50
N GLY A 31 -16.25 14.06 -9.02
CA GLY A 31 -15.02 13.30 -8.88
C GLY A 31 -13.84 13.98 -9.56
N ALA A 32 -14.04 14.48 -10.78
CA ALA A 32 -13.02 15.23 -11.51
C ALA A 32 -12.59 16.50 -10.75
N LYS A 33 -13.55 17.22 -10.14
CA LYS A 33 -13.26 18.39 -9.32
C LYS A 33 -12.44 18.05 -8.08
N VAL A 34 -12.85 17.03 -7.33
CA VAL A 34 -12.13 16.58 -6.12
C VAL A 34 -10.72 16.09 -6.47
N GLN A 35 -10.57 15.39 -7.60
CA GLN A 35 -9.27 14.95 -8.08
C GLN A 35 -8.39 16.13 -8.47
N GLN A 36 -8.90 17.14 -9.18
CA GLN A 36 -8.14 18.34 -9.54
C GLN A 36 -7.68 19.12 -8.30
N GLU A 37 -8.54 19.23 -7.28
CA GLU A 37 -8.18 19.84 -6.00
C GLU A 37 -7.05 19.06 -5.31
N TRP A 38 -7.11 17.72 -5.34
CA TRP A 38 -6.06 16.87 -4.80
C TRP A 38 -4.74 16.97 -5.59
N ASP A 39 -4.80 17.01 -6.92
CA ASP A 39 -3.62 17.14 -7.78
C ASP A 39 -2.91 18.48 -7.52
N ALA A 40 -3.65 19.57 -7.33
CA ALA A 40 -3.11 20.87 -6.97
C ALA A 40 -2.43 20.84 -5.59
N LEU A 41 -3.08 20.25 -4.60
CA LEU A 41 -2.51 20.08 -3.25
C LEU A 41 -1.24 19.23 -3.29
N PHE A 42 -1.23 18.15 -4.06
CA PHE A 42 -0.06 17.29 -4.19
C PHE A 42 1.09 18.00 -4.92
N ALA A 43 0.80 18.85 -5.91
CA ALA A 43 1.81 19.66 -6.58
C ALA A 43 2.48 20.65 -5.62
N GLU A 44 1.70 21.32 -4.75
CA GLU A 44 2.24 22.19 -3.70
C GLU A 44 3.08 21.40 -2.69
N TYR A 45 2.60 20.22 -2.28
CA TYR A 45 3.32 19.32 -1.40
C TYR A 45 4.66 18.88 -2.00
N ALA A 46 4.68 18.53 -3.29
CA ALA A 46 5.89 18.10 -3.98
C ALA A 46 6.94 19.21 -4.11
N GLN A 47 6.52 20.47 -4.20
CA GLN A 47 7.44 21.61 -4.18
C GLN A 47 8.08 21.81 -2.80
N GLN A 48 7.31 21.61 -1.73
CA GLN A 48 7.80 21.78 -0.36
C GLN A 48 8.62 20.56 0.13
N TRP A 49 8.26 19.35 -0.31
CA TRP A 49 8.81 18.08 0.16
C TRP A 49 9.14 17.14 -1.01
N PRO A 50 10.11 17.48 -1.87
CA PRO A 50 10.36 16.75 -3.11
C PRO A 50 10.73 15.27 -2.88
N GLU A 51 11.54 14.98 -1.86
CA GLU A 51 11.94 13.61 -1.53
C GLU A 51 10.76 12.77 -1.04
N LEU A 52 9.92 13.33 -0.15
CA LEU A 52 8.74 12.63 0.36
C LEU A 52 7.66 12.45 -0.70
N ALA A 53 7.49 13.41 -1.61
CA ALA A 53 6.57 13.29 -2.73
C ALA A 53 7.03 12.23 -3.74
N ALA A 54 8.32 12.18 -4.07
CA ALA A 54 8.88 11.12 -4.89
C ALA A 54 8.66 9.74 -4.24
N GLU A 55 8.87 9.65 -2.93
CA GLU A 55 8.67 8.42 -2.16
C GLU A 55 7.20 8.00 -2.09
N PHE A 56 6.28 8.94 -1.89
CA PHE A 56 4.84 8.70 -1.96
C PHE A 56 4.45 8.17 -3.35
N THR A 57 4.87 8.84 -4.42
CA THR A 57 4.56 8.42 -5.80
C THR A 57 5.11 7.02 -6.10
N ARG A 58 6.35 6.72 -5.72
CA ARG A 58 6.97 5.39 -5.89
C ARG A 58 6.12 4.31 -5.21
N ARG A 59 5.77 4.53 -3.94
CA ARG A 59 4.99 3.59 -3.12
C ARG A 59 3.58 3.39 -3.66
N MET A 60 2.91 4.46 -4.10
CA MET A 60 1.57 4.39 -4.70
C MET A 60 1.56 3.63 -6.03
N LYS A 61 2.68 3.64 -6.78
CA LYS A 61 2.86 2.82 -7.99
C LYS A 61 3.24 1.37 -7.71
N GLY A 62 3.57 1.02 -6.47
CA GLY A 62 4.09 -0.31 -6.11
C GLY A 62 5.49 -0.58 -6.67
N GLU A 63 6.25 0.46 -7.02
CA GLU A 63 7.63 0.35 -7.49
C GLU A 63 8.56 0.15 -6.29
N LEU A 64 9.60 -0.69 -6.40
CA LEU A 64 10.62 -0.85 -5.37
C LEU A 64 11.72 0.22 -5.50
N PRO A 65 12.53 0.48 -4.45
CA PRO A 65 13.67 1.37 -4.56
C PRO A 65 14.63 0.92 -5.67
N ALA A 66 15.23 1.86 -6.40
CA ALA A 66 16.15 1.54 -7.50
C ALA A 66 17.35 0.67 -7.05
N THR A 67 17.77 0.81 -5.79
CA THR A 67 18.87 0.05 -5.17
C THR A 67 18.45 -1.33 -4.65
N TRP A 68 17.17 -1.71 -4.80
CA TRP A 68 16.63 -2.95 -4.25
C TRP A 68 17.38 -4.20 -4.72
N ALA A 69 17.54 -4.35 -6.04
CA ALA A 69 18.13 -5.56 -6.61
C ALA A 69 19.58 -5.77 -6.15
N GLU A 70 20.36 -4.70 -6.09
CA GLU A 70 21.75 -4.73 -5.63
C GLU A 70 21.83 -5.08 -4.15
N ASN A 71 21.07 -4.40 -3.29
CA ASN A 71 21.02 -4.65 -1.85
C ASN A 71 20.59 -6.09 -1.54
N MET A 72 19.56 -6.58 -2.22
CA MET A 72 19.08 -7.95 -2.05
C MET A 72 20.16 -8.98 -2.44
N GLN A 73 20.79 -8.80 -3.61
CA GLN A 73 21.85 -9.71 -4.05
C GLN A 73 23.06 -9.68 -3.11
N GLN A 74 23.42 -8.51 -2.59
CA GLN A 74 24.50 -8.37 -1.63
C GLN A 74 24.18 -9.15 -0.35
N TYR A 75 22.97 -8.98 0.19
CA TYR A 75 22.55 -9.70 1.40
C TYR A 75 22.53 -11.23 1.21
N VAL A 76 22.09 -11.71 0.05
CA VAL A 76 22.14 -13.15 -0.28
C VAL A 76 23.59 -13.66 -0.33
N ARG A 77 24.52 -12.90 -0.93
CA ARG A 77 25.95 -13.26 -0.95
C ARG A 77 26.53 -13.32 0.46
N ASP A 78 26.18 -12.36 1.32
CA ASP A 78 26.68 -12.30 2.69
C ASP A 78 26.19 -13.48 3.54
N LEU A 79 24.92 -13.89 3.39
CA LEU A 79 24.38 -15.09 4.02
C LEU A 79 25.06 -16.37 3.52
N GLN A 80 25.37 -16.45 2.22
CA GLN A 80 26.05 -17.60 1.63
C GLN A 80 27.51 -17.70 2.11
N ALA A 81 28.19 -16.57 2.27
CA ALA A 81 29.56 -16.51 2.79
C ALA A 81 29.64 -16.82 4.30
N ASN A 82 28.56 -16.58 5.04
CA ASN A 82 28.49 -16.75 6.50
C ASN A 82 27.36 -17.73 6.89
N PRO A 83 27.52 -19.03 6.62
CA PRO A 83 26.47 -20.01 6.90
C PRO A 83 26.20 -20.10 8.41
N ALA A 84 24.93 -19.99 8.78
CA ALA A 84 24.46 -20.11 10.16
C ALA A 84 23.42 -21.23 10.28
N ALA A 85 23.55 -22.09 11.28
CA ALA A 85 22.57 -23.14 11.59
C ALA A 85 21.37 -22.56 12.36
N LEU A 86 20.56 -21.74 11.69
CA LEU A 86 19.37 -21.11 12.24
C LEU A 86 18.10 -21.74 11.69
N ALA A 87 17.04 -21.76 12.49
CA ALA A 87 15.73 -22.15 12.00
C ALA A 87 15.23 -21.14 10.94
N THR A 88 14.54 -21.62 9.90
CA THR A 88 14.08 -20.76 8.79
C THR A 88 13.19 -19.60 9.25
N ARG A 89 12.42 -19.76 10.34
CA ARG A 89 11.66 -18.67 10.98
C ARG A 89 12.56 -17.52 11.50
N GLN A 90 13.71 -17.86 12.07
CA GLN A 90 14.67 -16.87 12.56
C GLN A 90 15.40 -16.20 11.39
N VAL A 91 15.67 -16.95 10.31
CA VAL A 91 16.20 -16.39 9.07
C VAL A 91 15.20 -15.39 8.45
N SER A 92 13.92 -15.75 8.38
CA SER A 92 12.84 -14.86 7.92
C SER A 92 12.80 -13.55 8.71
N GLN A 93 12.85 -13.64 10.05
CA GLN A 93 12.91 -12.46 10.91
C GLN A 93 14.14 -11.57 10.62
N LYS A 94 15.32 -12.18 10.43
CA LYS A 94 16.53 -11.43 10.09
C LYS A 94 16.42 -10.75 8.74
N CYS A 95 15.83 -11.40 7.74
CA CYS A 95 15.54 -10.78 6.45
C CYS A 95 14.61 -9.57 6.60
N LEU A 96 13.53 -9.70 7.37
CA LEU A 96 12.61 -8.59 7.63
C LEU A 96 13.32 -7.41 8.29
N ASN A 97 14.12 -7.67 9.33
CA ASN A 97 14.88 -6.62 10.03
C ASN A 97 15.90 -5.94 9.11
N HIS A 98 16.56 -6.70 8.22
CA HIS A 98 17.53 -6.15 7.26
C HIS A 98 16.86 -5.22 6.25
N PHE A 99 15.71 -5.60 5.70
CA PHE A 99 15.01 -4.82 4.68
C PHE A 99 14.10 -3.73 5.25
N ALA A 100 13.77 -3.74 6.54
CA ALA A 100 12.90 -2.73 7.16
C ALA A 100 13.41 -1.30 6.99
N GLY A 101 14.73 -1.08 7.02
CA GLY A 101 15.33 0.24 6.77
C GLY A 101 15.35 0.66 5.30
N LEU A 102 15.20 -0.29 4.37
CA LEU A 102 15.23 -0.05 2.91
C LEU A 102 13.84 0.07 2.30
N LEU A 103 12.83 -0.51 2.95
CA LEU A 103 11.45 -0.55 2.50
C LEU A 103 10.55 0.15 3.53
N PRO A 104 10.44 1.49 3.52
CA PRO A 104 9.54 2.21 4.43
C PRO A 104 8.06 1.86 4.21
N GLU A 105 7.71 1.21 3.10
CA GLU A 105 6.40 0.61 2.83
C GLU A 105 6.16 -0.75 3.51
N LEU A 106 7.17 -1.35 4.14
CA LEU A 106 7.06 -2.64 4.82
C LEU A 106 6.14 -2.51 6.04
N MET A 107 4.89 -2.95 5.86
CA MET A 107 3.90 -3.06 6.93
C MET A 107 3.56 -4.54 7.13
N GLY A 108 3.97 -5.09 8.26
CA GLY A 108 3.74 -6.48 8.62
C GLY A 108 3.07 -6.61 9.99
N GLY A 109 2.51 -7.80 10.24
CA GLY A 109 1.90 -8.14 11.52
C GLY A 109 1.78 -9.65 11.67
N SER A 110 1.43 -10.10 12.88
CA SER A 110 1.17 -11.50 13.17
C SER A 110 -0.04 -11.60 14.09
N ALA A 111 -0.89 -12.60 13.83
CA ALA A 111 -2.11 -12.85 14.58
C ALA A 111 -1.77 -13.67 15.84
N ASP A 112 -1.42 -12.99 16.92
CA ASP A 112 -1.14 -13.56 18.25
C ASP A 112 0.03 -14.59 18.31
N LEU A 113 0.89 -14.59 17.29
CA LEU A 113 2.07 -15.47 17.20
C LEU A 113 3.39 -14.70 17.22
N SER A 114 3.34 -13.41 17.54
CA SER A 114 4.53 -12.56 17.67
C SER A 114 5.23 -12.84 18.99
N SER A 115 6.45 -13.35 18.95
CA SER A 115 7.33 -13.35 20.12
C SER A 115 8.07 -12.00 20.20
N VAL A 116 7.96 -11.31 21.33
CA VAL A 116 8.69 -10.05 21.59
C VAL A 116 10.13 -10.40 21.94
N GLN A 117 11.10 -9.89 21.18
CA GLN A 117 12.46 -9.74 21.69
C GLN A 117 12.63 -8.33 22.26
N PRO A 118 13.39 -8.16 23.36
CA PRO A 118 13.70 -6.84 23.88
C PRO A 118 14.43 -6.04 22.79
N ASP A 119 13.95 -4.82 22.59
CA ASP A 119 14.56 -3.83 21.72
C ASP A 119 16.05 -3.64 22.09
N SER A 120 16.93 -3.66 21.10
CA SER A 120 18.38 -3.44 21.27
C SER A 120 18.79 -2.02 20.85
N SER A 121 17.82 -1.13 20.65
CA SER A 121 18.08 0.29 20.40
C SER A 121 18.70 0.93 21.65
N PRO A 122 19.87 1.56 21.56
CA PRO A 122 20.41 2.33 22.69
C PRO A 122 19.48 3.52 22.94
N GLU A 123 18.96 3.62 24.16
CA GLU A 123 18.15 4.73 24.64
C GLU A 123 18.89 6.06 24.42
N ILE A 124 18.28 6.99 23.67
CA ILE A 124 18.68 8.39 23.69
C ILE A 124 18.07 9.00 24.96
N ARG A 125 18.92 9.28 25.95
CA ARG A 125 18.69 10.25 27.03
C ARG A 125 19.77 11.31 26.99
#